data_AF-A0A5N7D1F8-F1
#
_entry.id   AF-A0A5N7D1F8-F1
#
_cell.length_a   1.000
_cell.length_b   1.000
_cell.length_c   1.000
_cell.angle_alpha   90.00
_cell.angle_beta   90.00
_cell.angle_gamma   90.00
#
_symmetry.space_group_name_H-M   'P 1'
#
loop_
_entity.id
_entity.type
_entity.pdbx_description
1 polymer ?
#
loop_
_entity_poly.entity_id
_entity_poly.type
_entity_poly.pdbx_seq_one_letter_code
_entity_poly.pdbx_strand_id
1 'polypeptide(L)'
;MPGCMYHVACRYNSHVKLFHGVSNRGAWSLGSNLILKERTTEPPPNFESTNLRFLAERTSIPGPKLVEDEIWATMSGVDKEWVAKQTADLGGQPLYSAFLFPTGYGIGHGPFSSDDELWAEMALALEKVPEDVRLELRRRMPAAAPYTFTHGDLTNVNIMVDYGDLAGILDGESSGYFPVWWEFTCAGMGLGQDDKEWKDLLRKYLPDHTEAREFWLDFYALRKYPHLDERVLSFF
;
A
#
# COMPACT_ATOMS: atom_id res chain seq x y z
N MET A 1 -32.64 -48.11 36.77
CA MET A 1 -32.65 -46.80 36.06
C MET A 1 -31.40 -46.77 35.19
N PRO A 2 -31.51 -46.65 33.85
CA PRO A 2 -30.34 -46.47 32.99
C PRO A 2 -29.85 -45.03 33.07
N GLY A 3 -28.53 -44.85 33.18
CA GLY A 3 -27.87 -43.56 33.28
C GLY A 3 -27.99 -42.74 31.99
N CYS A 4 -28.28 -41.46 32.16
CA CYS A 4 -28.31 -40.48 31.07
C CYS A 4 -26.87 -40.21 30.62
N MET A 5 -26.50 -40.65 29.41
CA MET A 5 -25.28 -40.20 28.74
C MET A 5 -25.47 -38.75 28.29
N TYR A 6 -24.69 -37.83 28.86
CA TYR A 6 -24.58 -36.47 28.34
C TYR A 6 -23.83 -36.51 27.01
N HIS A 7 -24.55 -36.43 25.89
CA HIS A 7 -23.97 -36.07 24.61
C HIS A 7 -23.72 -34.55 24.61
N VAL A 8 -22.47 -34.11 24.80
CA VAL A 8 -22.06 -32.77 24.35
C VAL A 8 -21.78 -32.85 22.85
N ALA A 9 -22.83 -32.97 22.05
CA ALA A 9 -22.72 -32.83 20.60
C ALA A 9 -22.71 -31.34 20.26
N CYS A 10 -21.57 -30.68 20.44
CA CYS A 10 -21.38 -29.33 19.90
C CYS A 10 -21.29 -29.44 18.37
N ARG A 11 -22.38 -29.10 17.67
CA ARG A 11 -22.43 -29.03 16.18
C ARG A 11 -22.09 -27.63 15.66
N TYR A 12 -21.51 -26.77 16.49
CA TYR A 12 -21.16 -25.41 16.10
C TYR A 12 -19.96 -25.44 15.15
N ASN A 13 -20.20 -25.10 13.89
CA ASN A 13 -19.15 -24.83 12.93
C ASN A 13 -18.93 -23.31 12.89
N SER A 14 -17.75 -22.86 13.30
CA SER A 14 -17.44 -21.44 13.31
C SER A 14 -17.48 -20.89 11.90
N HIS A 15 -18.27 -19.84 11.72
CA HIS A 15 -18.23 -19.02 10.51
C HIS A 15 -17.10 -17.99 10.58
N VAL A 16 -16.44 -17.86 11.73
CA VAL A 16 -15.21 -17.08 11.91
C VAL A 16 -14.01 -17.98 11.66
N LYS A 17 -13.26 -17.75 10.58
CA LYS A 17 -12.09 -18.58 10.24
C LYS A 17 -10.89 -17.71 9.90
N LEU A 18 -9.78 -17.90 10.61
CA LEU A 18 -8.49 -17.34 10.20
C LEU A 18 -8.10 -18.01 8.86
N PHE A 19 -7.98 -17.23 7.80
CA PHE A 19 -7.55 -17.73 6.49
C PHE A 19 -6.17 -17.21 6.10
N HIS A 20 -5.69 -16.16 6.77
CA HIS A 20 -4.35 -15.63 6.58
C HIS A 20 -3.80 -15.10 7.91
N GLY A 21 -2.59 -15.51 8.27
CA GLY A 21 -1.91 -15.03 9.48
C GLY A 21 -0.41 -14.93 9.24
N VAL A 22 0.16 -13.75 9.48
CA VAL A 22 1.59 -13.48 9.30
C VAL A 22 2.04 -12.51 10.40
N SER A 23 3.09 -12.90 11.13
CA SER A 23 3.67 -12.10 12.22
C SER A 23 2.60 -11.68 13.25
N ASN A 24 2.39 -10.39 13.48
CA ASN A 24 1.40 -9.82 14.41
C ASN A 24 0.06 -9.46 13.74
N ARG A 25 -0.24 -10.09 12.59
CA ARG A 25 -1.43 -9.82 11.78
C ARG A 25 -2.24 -11.09 11.58
N GLY A 26 -3.57 -10.94 11.58
CA GLY A 26 -4.48 -11.97 11.11
C GLY A 26 -5.58 -11.38 10.22
N ALA A 27 -6.10 -12.22 9.35
CA ALA A 27 -7.32 -11.97 8.60
C ALA A 27 -8.27 -13.16 8.79
N TRP A 28 -9.46 -12.86 9.28
CA TRP A 28 -10.53 -13.82 9.53
C TRP A 28 -11.66 -13.58 8.53
N SER A 29 -12.17 -14.63 7.93
CA SER A 29 -13.49 -14.56 7.30
C SER A 29 -14.54 -14.59 8.40
N LEU A 30 -15.53 -13.71 8.30
CA LEU A 30 -16.73 -13.68 9.14
C LEU A 30 -17.92 -14.06 8.25
N GLY A 31 -18.20 -15.37 8.15
CA GLY A 31 -19.14 -15.88 7.17
C GLY A 31 -18.57 -15.84 5.75
N SER A 32 -19.44 -15.66 4.75
CA SER A 32 -19.05 -15.68 3.33
C SER A 32 -18.66 -14.32 2.76
N ASN A 33 -18.99 -13.22 3.45
CA ASN A 33 -19.02 -11.88 2.83
C ASN A 33 -18.24 -10.81 3.60
N LEU A 34 -17.65 -11.14 4.75
CA LEU A 34 -16.95 -10.18 5.59
C LEU A 34 -15.55 -10.70 5.90
N ILE A 35 -14.58 -9.79 5.88
CA ILE A 35 -13.20 -10.04 6.28
C ILE A 35 -12.91 -9.09 7.45
N LEU A 36 -12.52 -9.67 8.58
CA LEU A 36 -11.94 -8.93 9.70
C LEU A 36 -10.43 -8.99 9.57
N LYS A 37 -9.76 -7.84 9.56
CA LYS A 37 -8.31 -7.75 9.72
C LYS A 37 -8.01 -7.24 11.13
N GLU A 38 -7.16 -7.96 11.85
CA GLU A 38 -6.69 -7.60 13.20
C GLU A 38 -5.17 -7.48 13.14
N ARG A 39 -4.65 -6.43 13.77
CA ARG A 39 -3.23 -6.21 13.94
C ARG A 39 -2.99 -5.65 15.34
N THR A 40 -1.91 -6.09 15.99
CA THR A 40 -1.53 -5.52 17.28
C THR A 40 -1.15 -4.04 17.13
N THR A 41 -1.41 -3.24 18.16
CA THR A 41 -1.10 -1.79 18.18
C THR A 41 0.40 -1.47 18.27
N GLU A 42 1.26 -2.47 18.15
CA GLU A 42 2.71 -2.27 18.16
C GLU A 42 3.18 -1.63 16.85
N PRO A 43 4.24 -0.79 16.89
CA PRO A 43 4.80 -0.15 15.71
C PRO A 43 5.14 -1.13 14.57
N PRO A 44 5.09 -0.70 13.29
CA PRO A 44 4.74 0.64 12.83
C PRO A 44 3.23 0.93 12.80
N PRO A 45 2.81 2.21 12.79
CA PRO A 45 1.39 2.60 12.76
C PRO A 45 0.64 1.98 11.57
N ASN A 46 -0.62 1.58 11.80
CA ASN A 46 -1.52 1.06 10.78
C ASN A 46 -2.35 2.20 10.18
N PHE A 47 -2.11 2.53 8.91
CA PHE A 47 -2.85 3.56 8.19
C PHE A 47 -3.96 2.99 7.29
N GLU A 48 -4.15 1.67 7.27
CA GLU A 48 -5.10 0.99 6.38
C GLU A 48 -6.53 1.54 6.51
N SER A 49 -7.05 1.69 7.75
CA SER A 49 -8.42 2.16 7.96
C SER A 49 -8.67 3.57 7.43
N THR A 50 -7.73 4.49 7.66
CA THR A 50 -7.82 5.88 7.19
C THR A 50 -7.67 5.95 5.66
N ASN A 51 -6.73 5.19 5.10
CA ASN A 51 -6.46 5.17 3.65
C ASN A 51 -7.60 4.53 2.86
N LEU A 52 -8.20 3.45 3.37
CA LEU A 52 -9.36 2.79 2.74
C LEU A 52 -10.60 3.67 2.77
N ARG A 53 -10.86 4.40 3.87
CA ARG A 53 -11.97 5.37 3.93
C ARG A 53 -11.78 6.48 2.91
N PHE A 54 -10.56 7.00 2.77
CA PHE A 54 -10.24 8.03 1.78
C PHE A 54 -10.47 7.55 0.33
N LEU A 55 -10.06 6.31 0.01
CA LEU A 55 -10.32 5.68 -1.29
C LEU A 55 -11.82 5.62 -1.59
N ALA A 56 -12.64 5.23 -0.62
CA ALA A 56 -14.09 5.16 -0.78
C ALA A 56 -14.74 6.55 -0.99
N GLU A 57 -14.21 7.61 -0.37
CA GLU A 57 -14.76 8.98 -0.49
C GLU A 57 -14.42 9.66 -1.82
N ARG A 58 -13.32 9.26 -2.49
CA ARG A 58 -12.75 9.98 -3.64
C ARG A 58 -12.76 9.18 -4.94
N THR A 59 -13.16 7.92 -4.89
CA THR A 59 -13.25 7.07 -6.08
C THR A 59 -14.66 6.50 -6.22
N SER A 60 -15.02 6.09 -7.43
CA SER A 60 -16.26 5.36 -7.68
C SER A 60 -16.17 3.88 -7.29
N ILE A 61 -15.04 3.46 -6.70
CA ILE A 61 -14.76 2.07 -6.34
C ILE A 61 -15.51 1.81 -5.02
N PRO A 62 -16.35 0.77 -4.94
CA PRO A 62 -16.97 0.40 -3.67
C PRO A 62 -15.86 0.08 -2.68
N GLY A 63 -15.77 0.80 -1.56
CA GLY A 63 -14.93 0.35 -0.45
C GLY A 63 -15.43 -1.01 0.05
N PRO A 64 -14.63 -1.79 0.80
CA PRO A 64 -15.17 -2.90 1.56
C PRO A 64 -16.41 -2.41 2.32
N LYS A 65 -17.47 -3.22 2.43
CA LYS A 65 -18.56 -2.95 3.37
C LYS A 65 -17.98 -2.99 4.79
N LEU A 66 -17.33 -1.90 5.18
CA LEU A 66 -17.04 -1.60 6.55
C LEU A 66 -18.40 -1.58 7.24
N VAL A 67 -18.45 -2.06 8.48
CA VAL A 67 -19.64 -1.98 9.33
C VAL A 67 -19.84 -0.51 9.74
N GLU A 68 -19.88 0.41 8.78
CA GLU A 68 -19.81 1.86 8.95
C GLU A 68 -21.19 2.52 8.95
N ASP A 69 -22.16 1.93 8.25
CA ASP A 69 -23.52 2.47 8.16
C ASP A 69 -24.20 2.64 9.53
N GLU A 70 -23.85 1.80 10.52
CA GLU A 70 -24.30 1.96 11.91
C GLU A 70 -23.36 2.84 12.75
N ILE A 71 -22.06 2.87 12.46
CA ILE A 71 -21.07 3.62 13.23
C ILE A 71 -21.26 5.13 13.01
N TRP A 72 -21.40 5.61 11.78
CA TRP A 72 -21.54 7.05 11.54
C TRP A 72 -22.83 7.62 12.17
N ALA A 73 -23.91 6.83 12.18
CA ALA A 73 -25.17 7.20 12.81
C ALA A 73 -25.06 7.26 14.35
N THR A 74 -24.17 6.45 14.95
CA THR A 74 -23.99 6.35 16.41
C THR A 74 -22.79 7.14 16.95
N MET A 75 -21.91 7.65 16.08
CA MET A 75 -20.76 8.48 16.46
C MET A 75 -21.16 9.82 17.10
N SER A 76 -20.44 10.20 18.15
CA SER A 76 -20.61 11.51 18.79
C SER A 76 -20.13 12.64 17.87
N GLY A 77 -20.58 13.87 18.14
CA GLY A 77 -20.11 15.04 17.39
C GLY A 77 -18.59 15.26 17.48
N VAL A 78 -18.00 14.90 18.63
CA VAL A 78 -16.54 14.99 18.85
C VAL A 78 -15.80 13.97 17.99
N ASP A 79 -16.29 12.74 17.89
CA ASP A 79 -15.67 11.70 17.06
C ASP A 79 -15.75 12.05 15.58
N LYS A 80 -16.88 12.62 15.13
CA LYS A 80 -17.03 13.10 13.75
C LYS A 80 -16.09 14.26 13.43
N GLU A 81 -15.91 15.20 14.36
CA GLU A 81 -14.95 16.29 14.21
C GLU A 81 -13.51 15.77 14.20
N TRP A 82 -13.20 14.74 14.99
CA TRP A 82 -11.89 14.09 15.00
C TRP A 82 -11.60 13.33 13.71
N VAL A 83 -12.59 12.63 13.15
CA VAL A 83 -12.48 12.00 11.82
C VAL A 83 -12.33 13.06 10.73
N ALA A 84 -13.12 14.14 10.75
CA ALA A 84 -13.01 15.22 9.78
C ALA A 84 -11.63 15.90 9.80
N LYS A 85 -11.05 16.11 10.99
CA LYS A 85 -9.67 16.63 11.14
C LYS A 85 -8.64 15.68 10.54
N GLN A 86 -8.75 14.38 10.79
CA GLN A 86 -7.86 13.39 10.17
C GLN A 86 -8.01 13.33 8.65
N THR A 87 -9.24 13.35 8.13
CA THR A 87 -9.48 13.35 6.69
C THR A 87 -8.90 14.62 6.03
N ALA A 88 -8.94 15.76 6.71
CA ALA A 88 -8.34 17.01 6.23
C ALA A 88 -6.79 16.98 6.26
N ASP A 89 -6.19 16.33 7.25
CA ASP A 89 -4.73 16.23 7.43
C ASP A 89 -4.05 15.12 6.60
N LEU A 90 -4.81 14.36 5.81
CA LEU A 90 -4.27 13.31 4.92
C LEU A 90 -3.24 13.83 3.90
N GLY A 91 -3.30 15.11 3.53
CA GLY A 91 -2.35 15.75 2.61
C GLY A 91 -0.96 16.05 3.21
N GLY A 92 -0.77 15.89 4.52
CA GLY A 92 0.48 16.18 5.22
C GLY A 92 1.11 14.99 5.93
N GLN A 93 0.60 13.77 5.72
CA GLN A 93 1.12 12.57 6.37
C GLN A 93 2.45 12.13 5.73
N PRO A 94 3.36 11.53 6.51
CA PRO A 94 4.57 10.92 5.97
C PRO A 94 4.25 9.79 4.99
N LEU A 95 5.08 9.64 3.97
CA LEU A 95 5.07 8.53 3.03
C LEU A 95 5.87 7.36 3.58
N TYR A 96 5.33 6.16 3.46
CA TYR A 96 5.96 4.93 3.91
C TYR A 96 6.16 4.00 2.71
N SER A 97 7.41 3.86 2.25
CA SER A 97 7.73 2.94 1.15
C SER A 97 9.19 2.51 1.22
N ALA A 98 9.42 1.25 1.59
CA ALA A 98 10.77 0.66 1.58
C ALA A 98 11.33 0.45 0.16
N PHE A 99 10.51 0.66 -0.88
CA PHE A 99 10.92 0.57 -2.28
C PHE A 99 11.32 1.92 -2.87
N LEU A 100 10.64 3.00 -2.47
CA LEU A 100 11.00 4.36 -2.88
C LEU A 100 12.10 4.95 -2.00
N PHE A 101 12.07 4.63 -0.70
CA PHE A 101 13.04 5.04 0.31
C PHE A 101 13.67 3.80 0.97
N PRO A 102 14.65 3.15 0.32
CA PRO A 102 15.23 1.90 0.82
C PRO A 102 16.29 2.13 1.93
N THR A 103 16.02 3.07 2.84
CA THR A 103 16.86 3.38 4.02
C THR A 103 16.39 2.68 5.29
N GLY A 104 15.19 2.08 5.29
CA GLY A 104 14.67 1.26 6.39
C GLY A 104 13.17 0.98 6.25
N TYR A 105 12.66 -0.01 6.99
CA TYR A 105 11.22 -0.33 7.00
C TYR A 105 10.48 0.46 8.08
N GLY A 106 9.29 1.00 7.75
CA GLY A 106 8.45 1.72 8.70
C GLY A 106 8.92 3.15 9.03
N ILE A 107 9.87 3.69 8.27
CA ILE A 107 10.32 5.08 8.36
C ILE A 107 9.38 5.95 7.52
N GLY A 108 8.90 7.05 8.10
CA GLY A 108 8.06 8.03 7.40
C GLY A 108 8.91 9.09 6.72
N HIS A 109 8.54 9.46 5.49
CA HIS A 109 9.27 10.41 4.65
C HIS A 109 8.37 11.56 4.20
N GLY A 110 8.94 12.74 3.96
CA GLY A 110 8.16 13.92 3.59
C GLY A 110 7.30 14.46 4.74
N PRO A 111 6.22 15.23 4.46
CA PRO A 111 5.73 15.60 3.13
C PRO A 111 6.76 16.36 2.30
N PHE A 112 6.66 16.26 0.97
CA PHE A 112 7.57 16.90 0.03
C PHE A 112 6.88 18.05 -0.68
N SER A 113 7.55 19.18 -0.77
CA SER A 113 7.08 20.38 -1.47
C SER A 113 7.71 20.55 -2.85
N SER A 114 8.73 19.75 -3.19
CA SER A 114 9.43 19.82 -4.47
C SER A 114 10.11 18.50 -4.85
N ASP A 115 10.43 18.36 -6.14
CA ASP A 115 11.22 17.25 -6.66
C ASP A 115 12.64 17.20 -6.05
N ASP A 116 13.17 18.36 -5.63
CA ASP A 116 14.49 18.46 -5.00
C ASP A 116 14.48 17.85 -3.59
N GLU A 117 13.44 18.11 -2.80
CA GLU A 117 13.27 17.50 -1.48
C GLU A 117 13.05 15.98 -1.59
N LEU A 118 12.22 15.56 -2.54
CA LEU A 118 12.02 14.13 -2.81
C LEU A 118 13.34 13.45 -3.20
N TRP A 119 14.10 14.07 -4.10
CA TRP A 119 15.40 13.54 -4.50
C TRP A 119 16.39 13.49 -3.34
N ALA A 120 16.46 14.54 -2.50
CA ALA A 120 17.35 14.58 -1.36
C ALA A 120 17.12 13.37 -0.43
N GLU A 121 15.85 13.03 -0.16
CA GLU A 121 15.50 11.82 0.62
C GLU A 121 15.85 10.52 -0.12
N MET A 122 15.52 10.40 -1.42
CA MET A 122 15.88 9.21 -2.21
C MET A 122 17.40 8.99 -2.23
N ALA A 123 18.17 10.05 -2.40
CA ALA A 123 19.62 10.03 -2.53
C ALA A 123 20.34 9.56 -1.26
N LEU A 124 19.68 9.56 -0.10
CA LEU A 124 20.22 8.94 1.12
C LEU A 124 20.54 7.46 0.93
N ALA A 125 19.75 6.75 0.13
CA ALA A 125 20.01 5.35 -0.21
C ALA A 125 21.24 5.16 -1.13
N LEU A 126 21.75 6.25 -1.71
CA LEU A 126 22.85 6.25 -2.66
C LEU A 126 24.12 6.90 -2.09
N GLU A 127 24.22 7.08 -0.76
CA GLU A 127 25.34 7.79 -0.10
C GLU A 127 26.72 7.31 -0.58
N LYS A 128 26.87 6.02 -0.86
CA LYS A 128 28.14 5.40 -1.28
C LYS A 128 28.41 5.49 -2.80
N VAL A 129 27.42 5.89 -3.60
CA VAL A 129 27.52 6.02 -5.06
C VAL A 129 28.27 7.32 -5.41
N PRO A 130 29.22 7.30 -6.37
CA PRO A 130 29.90 8.50 -6.82
C PRO A 130 28.96 9.66 -7.18
N GLU A 131 29.41 10.88 -6.91
CA GLU A 131 28.58 12.09 -7.03
C GLU A 131 28.14 12.37 -8.47
N ASP A 132 29.04 12.20 -9.43
CA ASP A 132 28.77 12.31 -10.87
C ASP A 132 27.67 11.34 -11.32
N VAL A 133 27.72 10.09 -10.86
CA VAL A 133 26.67 9.08 -11.12
C VAL A 133 25.34 9.50 -10.51
N ARG A 134 25.33 10.00 -9.27
CA ARG A 134 24.12 10.52 -8.62
C ARG A 134 23.54 11.71 -9.35
N LEU A 135 24.38 12.64 -9.84
CA LEU A 135 23.96 13.81 -10.59
C LEU A 135 23.34 13.43 -11.94
N GLU A 136 23.92 12.46 -12.65
CA GLU A 136 23.34 11.97 -13.91
C GLU A 136 22.00 11.25 -13.67
N LEU A 137 21.90 10.46 -12.59
CA LEU A 137 20.62 9.85 -12.21
C LEU A 137 19.57 10.92 -11.87
N ARG A 138 19.93 11.96 -11.09
CA ARG A 138 19.04 13.09 -10.77
C ARG A 138 18.53 13.78 -12.03
N ARG A 139 19.40 14.01 -13.02
CA ARG A 139 19.03 14.67 -14.28
C ARG A 139 17.94 13.90 -15.04
N ARG A 140 17.85 12.58 -14.83
CA ARG A 140 16.85 11.69 -15.43
C ARG A 140 15.60 11.51 -14.57
N MET A 141 15.53 12.12 -13.39
CA MET A 141 14.38 12.00 -12.51
C MET A 141 13.17 12.72 -13.14
N PRO A 142 12.04 12.02 -13.34
CA PRO A 142 10.81 12.62 -13.82
C PRO A 142 10.22 13.59 -12.78
N ALA A 143 9.37 14.51 -13.24
CA ALA A 143 8.61 15.38 -12.36
C ALA A 143 7.74 14.55 -11.40
N ALA A 144 7.75 14.86 -10.11
CA ALA A 144 6.96 14.11 -9.13
C ALA A 144 5.51 14.61 -9.06
N ALA A 145 5.30 15.91 -9.28
CA ALA A 145 3.99 16.54 -9.19
C ALA A 145 3.08 16.19 -10.38
N PRO A 146 1.74 16.17 -10.18
CA PRO A 146 1.07 16.29 -8.89
C PRO A 146 1.28 15.05 -8.03
N TYR A 147 1.33 15.21 -6.71
CA TYR A 147 1.30 14.03 -5.84
C TYR A 147 -0.11 13.46 -5.84
N THR A 148 -0.24 12.19 -6.21
CA THR A 148 -1.53 11.51 -6.32
C THR A 148 -1.62 10.40 -5.29
N PHE A 149 -2.84 10.14 -4.82
CA PHE A 149 -3.08 8.97 -4.00
C PHE A 149 -2.66 7.72 -4.77
N THR A 150 -1.72 6.99 -4.19
CA THR A 150 -1.18 5.72 -4.68
C THR A 150 -1.47 4.67 -3.62
N HIS A 151 -2.04 3.55 -4.03
CA HIS A 151 -2.27 2.41 -3.15
C HIS A 151 -0.94 1.76 -2.76
N GLY A 152 -0.02 1.61 -3.71
CA GLY A 152 1.34 1.10 -3.48
C GLY A 152 1.46 -0.42 -3.56
N ASP A 153 0.38 -1.16 -3.33
CA ASP A 153 0.34 -2.62 -3.39
C ASP A 153 -0.93 -3.20 -4.05
N LEU A 154 -1.24 -2.77 -5.29
CA LEU A 154 -2.36 -3.31 -6.08
C LEU A 154 -2.07 -4.72 -6.60
N THR A 155 -1.82 -5.67 -5.71
CA THR A 155 -1.67 -7.09 -6.04
C THR A 155 -3.02 -7.74 -6.25
N ASN A 156 -3.06 -8.84 -7.02
CA ASN A 156 -4.30 -9.56 -7.28
C ASN A 156 -5.01 -10.06 -6.01
N VAL A 157 -4.28 -10.31 -4.92
CA VAL A 157 -4.84 -10.73 -3.62
C VAL A 157 -5.52 -9.59 -2.84
N ASN A 158 -5.21 -8.34 -3.19
CA ASN A 158 -5.78 -7.14 -2.58
C ASN A 158 -7.01 -6.61 -3.33
N ILE A 159 -7.39 -7.26 -4.44
CA ILE A 159 -8.56 -6.89 -5.26
C ILE A 159 -9.74 -7.79 -4.91
N MET A 160 -10.85 -7.18 -4.48
CA MET A 160 -12.12 -7.88 -4.30
C MET A 160 -12.98 -7.77 -5.55
N VAL A 161 -13.57 -8.88 -5.99
CA VAL A 161 -14.43 -8.94 -7.17
C VAL A 161 -15.79 -9.54 -6.77
N ASP A 162 -16.87 -8.88 -7.16
CA ASP A 162 -18.25 -9.36 -7.00
C ASP A 162 -18.92 -9.46 -8.37
N TYR A 163 -19.35 -10.66 -8.76
CA TYR A 163 -19.94 -10.95 -10.09
C TYR A 163 -19.16 -10.42 -11.31
N GLY A 164 -17.84 -10.28 -11.19
CA GLY A 164 -16.97 -9.77 -12.27
C GLY A 164 -16.69 -8.27 -12.19
N ASP A 165 -17.34 -7.56 -11.28
CA ASP A 165 -17.11 -6.14 -11.01
C ASP A 165 -16.16 -5.94 -9.83
N LEU A 166 -15.37 -4.86 -9.87
CA LEU A 166 -14.51 -4.46 -8.75
C LEU A 166 -15.38 -4.09 -7.54
N ALA A 167 -15.25 -4.86 -6.47
CA ALA A 167 -16.05 -4.72 -5.25
C ALA A 167 -15.28 -4.10 -4.08
N GLY A 168 -13.96 -3.96 -4.20
CA GLY A 168 -13.13 -3.36 -3.16
C GLY A 168 -11.64 -3.53 -3.39
N ILE A 169 -10.88 -2.68 -2.69
CA ILE A 169 -9.42 -2.76 -2.60
C ILE A 169 -9.08 -2.89 -1.11
N LEU A 170 -8.15 -3.78 -0.79
CA LEU A 170 -7.70 -4.10 0.56
C LEU A 170 -6.23 -3.72 0.75
N ASP A 171 -5.80 -3.62 2.01
CA ASP A 171 -4.38 -3.48 2.38
C ASP A 171 -3.75 -2.13 1.98
N GLY A 172 -4.39 -1.04 2.43
CA GLY A 172 -3.92 0.33 2.22
C GLY A 172 -2.73 0.74 3.11
N GLU A 173 -1.99 -0.20 3.70
CA GLU A 173 -0.87 0.10 4.61
C GLU A 173 0.28 0.84 3.92
N SER A 174 0.47 0.59 2.62
CA SER A 174 1.49 1.23 1.79
C SER A 174 0.97 2.46 1.02
N SER A 175 -0.29 2.84 1.26
CA SER A 175 -0.92 3.91 0.50
C SER A 175 -0.57 5.30 1.03
N GLY A 176 -0.58 6.28 0.14
CA GLY A 176 -0.29 7.67 0.47
C GLY A 176 -0.28 8.55 -0.77
N TYR A 177 0.09 9.82 -0.59
CA TYR A 177 0.25 10.76 -1.70
C TYR A 177 1.68 10.70 -2.23
N PHE A 178 1.88 9.88 -3.25
CA PHE A 178 3.19 9.66 -3.86
C PHE A 178 3.33 10.45 -5.17
N PRO A 179 4.55 10.53 -5.73
CA PRO A 179 4.74 11.06 -7.08
C PRO A 179 3.75 10.43 -8.07
N VAL A 180 3.26 11.20 -9.05
CA VAL A 180 2.21 10.77 -10.01
C VAL A 180 2.51 9.42 -10.68
N TRP A 181 3.79 9.11 -10.86
CA TRP A 181 4.28 7.91 -11.52
C TRP A 181 4.48 6.69 -10.60
N TRP A 182 4.21 6.81 -9.30
CA TRP A 182 4.54 5.77 -8.33
C TRP A 182 3.66 4.54 -8.45
N GLU A 183 2.34 4.68 -8.62
CA GLU A 183 1.43 3.54 -8.82
C GLU A 183 1.81 2.71 -10.06
N PHE A 184 2.14 3.39 -11.18
CA PHE A 184 2.59 2.73 -12.40
C PHE A 184 3.91 1.97 -12.19
N THR A 185 4.83 2.54 -11.42
CA THR A 185 6.08 1.88 -11.02
C THR A 185 5.81 0.66 -10.14
N CYS A 186 4.92 0.75 -9.15
CA CYS A 186 4.49 -0.35 -8.30
C CYS A 186 3.82 -1.49 -9.09
N ALA A 187 2.99 -1.17 -10.07
CA ALA A 187 2.42 -2.13 -11.00
C ALA A 187 3.49 -2.79 -11.90
N GLY A 188 4.76 -2.41 -11.81
CA GLY A 188 5.89 -3.10 -12.42
C GLY A 188 6.57 -4.16 -11.52
N MET A 189 6.18 -4.26 -10.25
CA MET A 189 6.76 -5.14 -9.24
C MET A 189 5.79 -6.30 -8.96
N GLY A 190 5.98 -7.45 -9.61
CA GLY A 190 5.08 -8.61 -9.47
C GLY A 190 5.51 -9.61 -8.40
N LEU A 191 4.54 -10.17 -7.66
CA LEU A 191 4.71 -11.28 -6.71
C LEU A 191 4.21 -12.59 -7.32
N GLY A 192 5.08 -13.27 -8.06
CA GLY A 192 4.73 -14.51 -8.77
C GLY A 192 4.04 -14.27 -10.11
N GLN A 193 3.61 -15.36 -10.75
CA GLN A 193 3.12 -15.34 -12.13
C GLN A 193 1.74 -14.65 -12.25
N ASP A 194 0.79 -15.01 -11.38
CA ASP A 194 -0.59 -14.49 -11.45
C ASP A 194 -0.63 -12.97 -11.18
N ASP A 195 0.13 -12.50 -10.18
CA ASP A 195 0.23 -11.07 -9.89
C ASP A 195 0.90 -10.30 -11.03
N LYS A 196 1.91 -10.91 -11.68
CA LYS A 196 2.54 -10.33 -12.86
C LYS A 196 1.54 -10.18 -14.02
N GLU A 197 0.74 -11.19 -14.31
CA GLU A 197 -0.27 -11.13 -15.37
C GLU A 197 -1.34 -10.07 -15.08
N TRP A 198 -1.81 -10.02 -13.84
CA TRP A 198 -2.71 -8.98 -13.36
C TRP A 198 -2.11 -7.59 -13.56
N LYS A 199 -0.88 -7.37 -13.09
CA LYS A 199 -0.19 -6.09 -13.17
C LYS A 199 0.15 -5.67 -14.60
N ASP A 200 0.44 -6.62 -15.48
CA ASP A 200 0.60 -6.39 -16.92
C ASP A 200 -0.71 -5.91 -17.57
N LEU A 201 -1.87 -6.39 -17.09
CA LEU A 201 -3.17 -5.86 -17.52
C LEU A 201 -3.45 -4.49 -16.92
N LEU A 202 -3.23 -4.30 -15.60
CA LEU A 202 -3.45 -3.05 -14.89
C LEU A 202 -2.69 -1.88 -15.54
N ARG A 203 -1.42 -2.09 -15.89
CA ARG A 203 -0.57 -1.06 -16.53
C ARG A 203 -1.07 -0.58 -17.90
N LYS A 204 -1.92 -1.35 -18.60
CA LYS A 204 -2.52 -0.90 -19.87
C LYS A 204 -3.53 0.24 -19.67
N TYR A 205 -4.05 0.37 -18.45
CA TYR A 205 -5.08 1.34 -18.10
C TYR A 205 -4.59 2.46 -17.18
N LEU A 206 -3.40 2.31 -16.58
CA LEU A 206 -2.73 3.40 -15.87
C LEU A 206 -2.11 4.39 -16.86
N PRO A 207 -1.98 5.69 -16.49
CA PRO A 207 -1.21 6.64 -17.28
C PRO A 207 0.22 6.13 -17.51
N ASP A 208 0.72 6.29 -18.72
CA ASP A 208 2.05 5.80 -19.09
C ASP A 208 3.14 6.60 -18.36
N HIS A 209 3.87 5.92 -17.49
CA HIS A 209 5.02 6.45 -16.78
C HIS A 209 6.24 5.53 -16.95
N THR A 210 6.40 4.97 -18.16
CA THR A 210 7.51 4.06 -18.47
C THR A 210 8.89 4.67 -18.19
N GLU A 211 9.11 5.92 -18.57
CA GLU A 211 10.39 6.61 -18.30
C GLU A 211 10.68 6.73 -16.79
N ALA A 212 9.65 7.05 -15.99
CA ALA A 212 9.77 7.14 -14.54
C ALA A 212 10.10 5.79 -13.90
N ARG A 213 9.48 4.72 -14.41
CA ARG A 213 9.77 3.36 -13.99
C ARG A 213 11.21 2.95 -14.31
N GLU A 214 11.71 3.28 -15.51
CA GLU A 214 13.10 2.99 -15.88
C GLU A 214 14.09 3.81 -15.03
N PHE A 215 13.79 5.07 -14.72
CA PHE A 215 14.53 5.85 -13.73
C PHE A 215 14.56 5.15 -12.37
N TRP A 216 13.41 4.71 -11.85
CA TRP A 216 13.34 4.04 -10.56
C TRP A 216 14.12 2.72 -10.53
N LEU A 217 14.09 1.95 -11.62
CA LEU A 217 14.88 0.72 -11.72
C LEU A 217 16.39 0.99 -11.70
N ASP A 218 16.84 2.06 -12.35
CA ASP A 218 18.26 2.49 -12.30
C ASP A 218 18.63 2.91 -10.88
N PHE A 219 17.81 3.74 -10.23
CA PHE A 219 17.95 4.10 -8.82
C PHE A 219 18.06 2.87 -7.92
N TYR A 220 17.13 1.93 -8.06
CA TYR A 220 17.03 0.74 -7.23
C TYR A 220 18.20 -0.24 -7.46
N ALA A 221 18.75 -0.30 -8.66
CA ALA A 221 19.96 -1.07 -8.95
C ALA A 221 21.21 -0.39 -8.39
N LEU A 222 21.35 0.93 -8.55
CA LEU A 222 22.50 1.72 -8.04
C LEU A 222 22.66 1.65 -6.52
N ARG A 223 21.56 1.51 -5.76
CA ARG A 223 21.62 1.35 -4.30
C ARG A 223 22.49 0.18 -3.83
N LYS A 224 22.74 -0.81 -4.70
CA LYS A 224 23.55 -2.00 -4.39
C LYS A 224 25.05 -1.74 -4.48
N TYR A 225 25.47 -0.54 -4.90
CA TYR A 225 26.87 -0.17 -5.03
C TYR A 225 27.69 -0.54 -3.78
N PRO A 226 28.88 -1.15 -3.93
CA PRO A 226 29.61 -1.38 -5.18
C PRO A 226 29.22 -2.67 -5.93
N HIS A 227 28.25 -3.44 -5.44
CA HIS A 227 27.81 -4.71 -6.05
C HIS A 227 26.72 -4.47 -7.10
N LEU A 228 27.12 -3.85 -8.21
CA LEU A 228 26.23 -3.46 -9.30
C LEU A 228 25.84 -4.64 -10.19
N ASP A 229 24.65 -4.55 -10.79
CA ASP A 229 24.24 -5.38 -11.91
C ASP A 229 24.49 -4.68 -13.26
N GLU A 230 24.40 -5.43 -14.36
CA GLU A 230 24.73 -4.94 -15.72
C GLU A 230 23.94 -3.69 -16.13
N ARG A 231 22.75 -3.49 -15.55
CA ARG A 231 21.83 -2.39 -15.89
C ARG A 231 22.49 -1.03 -15.70
N VAL A 232 23.28 -0.87 -14.65
CA VAL A 232 23.81 0.43 -14.20
C VAL A 232 25.30 0.59 -14.45
N LEU A 233 25.94 -0.38 -15.10
CA LEU A 233 27.35 -0.27 -15.50
C LEU A 233 27.59 0.87 -16.48
N SER A 234 26.60 1.25 -17.29
CA SER A 234 26.70 2.37 -18.24
C SER A 234 26.89 3.75 -17.60
N PHE A 235 26.67 3.87 -16.27
CA PHE A 235 26.92 5.10 -15.53
C PHE A 235 28.40 5.31 -15.15
N PHE A 236 29.24 4.28 -15.31
CA PHE A 236 30.66 4.26 -14.92
C PHE A 236 31.56 4.06 -16.15
#